data_AF-A0A182T2M3-F1
#
_entry.id   AF-A0A182T2M3-F1
#
_cell.length_a   1.000
_cell.length_b   1.000
_cell.length_c   1.000
_cell.angle_alpha   90.00
_cell.angle_beta   90.00
_cell.angle_gamma   90.00
#
_symmetry.space_group_name_H-M   'P 1'
#
loop_
_entity.id
_entity.type
_entity.pdbx_description
1 polymer ?
#
loop_
_entity_poly.entity_id
_entity_poly.type
_entity_poly.pdbx_seq_one_letter_code
_entity_poly.pdbx_strand_id
1 'polypeptide(L)'
;MAHPFFASINWTDLEHKRITPPFKPQVTSDTDTRYFDREFTGESVELTPSDSNGPLGAIQEEPHFSQFSYQDMASTMNTPSFMNHSHNFPPMQ
;
A
#
# COMPACT_ATOMS: atom_id res chain seq x y z
N MET A 1 34.18 1.32 -3.18
CA MET A 1 34.16 0.14 -4.06
C MET A 1 33.15 0.42 -5.17
N ALA A 2 33.59 0.61 -6.41
CA ALA A 2 32.72 0.73 -7.57
C ALA A 2 33.04 -0.42 -8.51
N HIS A 3 32.04 -1.25 -8.82
CA HIS A 3 32.25 -2.39 -9.72
C HIS A 3 32.25 -1.90 -11.18
N PRO A 4 33.23 -2.30 -12.04
CA PRO A 4 33.33 -1.81 -13.43
C PRO A 4 32.08 -2.01 -14.28
N PHE A 5 31.27 -3.03 -13.98
CA PHE A 5 29.97 -3.26 -14.65
C PHE A 5 29.04 -2.04 -14.61
N PHE A 6 29.09 -1.23 -13.54
CA PHE A 6 28.22 -0.06 -13.38
C PHE A 6 28.92 1.26 -13.72
N ALA A 7 30.10 1.22 -14.35
CA ALA A 7 30.89 2.43 -14.64
C ALA A 7 30.15 3.45 -15.52
N SER A 8 29.19 3.00 -16.34
CA SER A 8 28.36 3.87 -17.18
C SER A 8 27.16 4.51 -16.46
N ILE A 9 26.89 4.13 -15.20
CA ILE A 9 25.72 4.61 -14.46
C ILE A 9 26.10 5.86 -13.67
N ASN A 10 25.49 7.00 -14.03
CA ASN A 10 25.42 8.13 -13.12
C ASN A 10 24.37 7.85 -12.03
N TRP A 11 24.83 7.51 -10.83
CA TRP A 11 23.96 7.15 -9.70
C TRP A 11 23.06 8.31 -9.25
N THR A 12 23.52 9.56 -9.33
CA THR A 12 22.71 10.73 -8.99
C THR A 12 21.56 10.90 -9.98
N ASP A 13 21.81 10.73 -11.28
CA ASP A 13 20.74 10.81 -12.28
C ASP A 13 19.79 9.61 -12.22
N LEU A 14 20.29 8.43 -11.85
CA LEU A 14 19.47 7.24 -11.62
C LEU A 14 18.47 7.47 -10.47
N GLU A 15 18.97 7.94 -9.32
CA GLU A 15 18.16 8.23 -8.12
C GLU A 15 17.08 9.29 -8.40
N HIS A 16 17.43 10.35 -9.12
CA HIS A 16 16.49 11.39 -9.53
C HIS A 16 15.61 11.00 -10.73
N LYS A 17 15.61 9.72 -11.15
CA LYS A 17 14.80 9.18 -12.25
C LYS A 17 15.01 9.91 -13.59
N ARG A 18 16.22 10.45 -13.84
CA ARG A 18 16.58 11.18 -15.07
C ARG A 18 17.14 10.28 -16.17
N ILE A 19 17.56 9.08 -15.81
CA ILE A 19 17.95 8.04 -16.79
C ILE A 19 16.68 7.40 -17.32
N THR A 20 16.47 7.44 -18.63
CA THR A 20 15.32 6.77 -19.27
C THR A 20 15.48 5.25 -19.13
N PRO A 21 14.48 4.52 -18.59
CA PRO A 21 14.53 3.07 -18.52
C PRO A 21 14.63 2.46 -19.93
N PRO A 22 15.40 1.37 -20.11
CA PRO A 22 15.56 0.72 -21.41
C PRO A 22 14.26 0.06 -21.93
N PHE A 23 13.30 -0.19 -21.04
CA PHE A 23 12.00 -0.75 -21.37
C PHE A 23 10.89 0.18 -20.88
N LYS A 24 9.95 0.50 -21.76
CA LYS A 24 8.74 1.26 -21.46
C LYS A 24 7.52 0.34 -21.56
N PRO A 25 6.87 -0.02 -20.43
CA PRO A 25 5.65 -0.81 -20.46
C PRO A 25 4.53 -0.05 -21.20
N GLN A 26 3.68 -0.80 -21.90
CA GLN A 26 2.51 -0.26 -22.58
C GLN A 26 1.39 -0.14 -21.55
N VAL A 27 0.89 1.08 -21.33
CA VAL A 27 -0.23 1.35 -20.42
C VAL A 27 -1.27 2.13 -21.21
N THR A 28 -2.49 1.60 -21.33
CA THR A 28 -3.56 2.24 -22.13
C THR A 28 -4.54 3.05 -21.31
N SER A 29 -4.60 2.85 -20.00
CA SER A 29 -5.53 3.53 -19.08
C SER A 29 -5.06 3.43 -17.63
N ASP A 30 -5.60 4.28 -16.76
CA ASP A 30 -5.28 4.28 -15.32
C ASP A 30 -5.69 2.97 -14.60
N THR A 31 -6.62 2.21 -15.19
CA THR A 31 -7.09 0.92 -14.69
C THR A 31 -6.55 -0.27 -15.49
N ASP A 32 -5.46 -0.09 -16.27
CA ASP A 32 -4.87 -1.15 -17.07
C ASP A 32 -4.15 -2.18 -16.18
N THR A 33 -4.60 -3.44 -16.23
CA THR A 33 -4.09 -4.53 -15.40
C THR A 33 -3.24 -5.53 -16.17
N ARG A 34 -2.79 -5.24 -17.40
CA ARG A 34 -2.13 -6.24 -18.29
C ARG A 34 -0.86 -6.90 -17.74
N TYR A 35 -0.19 -6.27 -16.78
CA TYR A 35 1.04 -6.76 -16.15
C TYR A 35 0.78 -7.48 -14.82
N PHE A 36 -0.49 -7.67 -14.46
CA PHE A 36 -0.94 -8.51 -13.35
C PHE A 36 -1.51 -9.81 -13.91
N ASP A 37 -1.41 -10.90 -13.16
CA ASP A 37 -1.93 -12.18 -13.60
C ASP A 37 -3.45 -12.19 -13.73
N ARG A 38 -3.95 -12.91 -14.74
CA ARG A 38 -5.40 -13.05 -14.99
C ARG A 38 -6.11 -13.86 -13.91
N GLU A 39 -5.39 -14.72 -13.22
CA GLU A 39 -5.91 -15.47 -12.08
C GLU A 39 -6.49 -14.51 -11.03
N PHE A 40 -5.80 -13.41 -10.71
CA PHE A 40 -6.27 -12.45 -9.72
C PHE A 40 -7.17 -11.35 -10.31
N THR A 41 -6.83 -10.84 -11.49
CA THR A 41 -7.59 -9.72 -12.08
C THR A 41 -8.94 -10.13 -12.66
N GLY A 42 -9.17 -11.43 -12.82
CA GLY A 42 -10.46 -12.01 -13.21
C GLY A 42 -11.37 -12.37 -12.02
N GLU A 43 -10.88 -12.31 -10.78
CA GLU A 43 -11.69 -12.57 -9.59
C GLU A 43 -12.63 -11.40 -9.27
N SER A 44 -13.67 -11.67 -8.47
CA SER A 44 -14.56 -10.60 -7.98
C SER A 44 -13.81 -9.72 -6.98
N VAL A 45 -14.04 -8.40 -7.06
CA VAL A 45 -13.43 -7.42 -6.16
C VAL A 45 -14.23 -7.36 -4.86
N GLU A 46 -14.11 -8.41 -4.06
CA GLU A 46 -14.87 -8.58 -2.82
C GLU A 46 -13.95 -8.97 -1.66
N LEU A 47 -14.29 -8.48 -0.46
CA LEU A 47 -13.63 -8.94 0.76
C LEU A 47 -14.28 -10.25 1.19
N THR A 48 -13.45 -11.26 1.49
CA THR A 48 -13.93 -12.50 2.10
C THR A 48 -14.64 -12.16 3.42
N PRO A 49 -15.92 -12.54 3.58
CA PRO A 49 -16.65 -12.30 4.82
C PRO A 49 -15.95 -12.95 6.02
N SER A 50 -15.93 -12.27 7.15
CA SER A 50 -15.41 -12.84 8.41
C SER A 50 -16.33 -13.94 8.93
N ASP A 51 -15.77 -15.08 9.31
CA ASP A 51 -16.50 -16.15 10.01
C ASP A 51 -16.62 -15.81 11.51
N SER A 52 -17.85 -15.68 12.00
CA SER A 52 -18.14 -15.39 13.42
C SER A 52 -17.73 -16.53 14.35
N ASN A 53 -17.68 -17.78 13.86
CA ASN A 53 -17.19 -18.94 14.59
C ASN A 53 -15.74 -19.29 14.21
N GLY A 54 -15.11 -18.45 13.40
CA GLY A 54 -13.76 -18.66 12.89
C GLY A 54 -12.67 -18.29 13.89
N PRO A 55 -11.40 -18.47 13.51
CA PRO A 55 -10.24 -18.20 14.37
C PRO A 55 -10.09 -16.73 14.75
N LEU A 56 -10.85 -15.82 14.14
CA LEU A 56 -10.84 -14.39 14.47
C LEU A 56 -11.21 -14.13 15.93
N GLY A 57 -12.14 -14.91 16.51
CA GLY A 57 -12.48 -14.79 17.93
C GLY A 57 -11.39 -15.26 18.90
N ALA A 58 -10.40 -16.02 18.40
CA ALA A 58 -9.23 -16.44 19.18
C ALA A 58 -8.11 -15.38 19.20
N ILE A 59 -8.22 -14.34 18.37
CA ILE A 59 -7.30 -13.21 18.39
C ILE A 59 -7.67 -12.35 19.60
N GLN A 60 -6.82 -12.36 20.63
CA GLN A 60 -7.06 -11.58 21.83
C GLN A 60 -6.93 -10.07 21.51
N GLU A 61 -7.94 -9.28 21.88
CA GLU A 61 -7.95 -7.80 21.78
C GLU A 61 -6.96 -7.13 22.77
N GLU A 62 -5.73 -7.63 22.87
CA GLU A 62 -4.61 -6.86 23.42
C GLU A 62 -4.15 -5.84 22.37
N PRO A 63 -3.42 -4.77 22.75
CA PRO A 63 -3.03 -3.68 21.84
C PRO A 63 -1.94 -4.07 20.82
N HIS A 64 -2.04 -5.25 20.20
CA HIS A 64 -1.17 -5.80 19.16
C HIS A 64 -0.96 -4.85 17.98
N PHE A 65 -1.92 -3.96 17.71
CA PHE A 65 -1.93 -3.08 16.53
C PHE A 65 -1.92 -1.59 16.87
N SER A 66 -1.50 -1.21 18.09
CA SER A 66 -1.50 0.19 18.57
C SER A 66 -0.70 1.18 17.70
N GLN A 67 0.24 0.70 16.89
CA GLN A 67 1.06 1.50 15.96
C GLN A 67 0.77 1.18 14.48
N PHE A 68 -0.36 0.54 14.17
CA PHE A 68 -0.69 0.12 12.80
C PHE A 68 -1.08 1.28 11.88
N SER A 69 -1.81 2.26 12.42
CA SER A 69 -2.31 3.38 11.63
C SER A 69 -1.18 4.29 11.17
N TYR A 70 -1.01 4.42 9.86
CA TYR A 70 -0.06 5.34 9.23
C TYR A 70 -0.82 6.31 8.32
N GLN A 71 -0.48 7.59 8.39
CA GLN A 71 -0.99 8.63 7.49
C GLN A 71 0.20 9.39 6.92
N ASP A 72 0.33 9.36 5.60
CA ASP A 72 1.32 10.19 4.91
C ASP A 72 0.86 11.65 4.87
N MET A 73 1.80 12.60 5.03
CA MET A 73 1.48 14.02 5.08
C MET A 73 0.94 14.55 3.74
N ALA A 74 1.22 13.92 2.59
CA ALA A 74 0.63 14.33 1.33
C ALA A 74 -0.84 13.89 1.21
N SER A 75 -1.23 12.83 1.93
CA SER A 75 -2.61 12.33 1.93
C SER A 75 -3.58 13.26 2.66
N THR A 76 -3.09 14.02 3.66
CA THR A 76 -3.91 14.96 4.45
C THR A 76 -4.21 16.28 3.74
N MET A 77 -3.42 16.67 2.72
CA MET A 77 -3.67 17.90 1.96
C MET A 77 -4.78 17.76 0.92
N ASN A 78 -5.12 16.53 0.52
CA ASN A 78 -6.14 16.24 -0.49
C ASN A 78 -7.46 15.73 0.11
N THR A 79 -7.54 15.59 1.44
CA THR A 79 -8.76 15.19 2.15
C THR A 79 -9.30 16.39 2.94
N PRO A 80 -10.57 16.79 2.78
CA PRO A 80 -11.18 17.73 3.71
C PRO A 80 -11.19 17.07 5.09
N SER A 81 -10.80 17.83 6.12
CA SER A 81 -10.58 17.41 7.49
C SER A 81 -11.85 16.81 8.14
N PHE A 82 -12.17 15.56 7.82
CA PHE A 82 -13.26 14.80 8.45
C PHE A 82 -12.72 13.50 9.05
N MET A 83 -11.75 13.61 9.96
CA MET A 83 -11.47 12.54 10.93
C MET A 83 -10.68 13.11 12.12
N ASN A 84 -11.29 14.06 12.81
CA ASN A 84 -10.89 14.39 14.17
C ASN A 84 -11.96 13.88 15.12
N HIS A 85 -11.88 12.62 15.55
CA HIS A 85 -12.53 12.21 16.79
C HIS A 85 -11.70 11.13 17.52
N SER A 86 -10.98 11.59 18.54
CA SER A 86 -10.57 10.79 19.67
C SER A 86 -11.83 10.24 20.37
N HIS A 87 -12.19 8.98 20.15
CA HIS A 87 -13.24 8.30 20.90
C HIS A 87 -12.63 7.40 21.96
N ASN A 88 -12.54 7.96 23.17
CA ASN A 88 -12.32 7.22 24.40
C ASN A 88 -13.65 6.52 24.74
N PHE A 89 -13.75 5.20 24.59
CA PHE A 89 -14.95 4.45 24.97
C PHE A 89 -14.95 4.16 26.49
N PRO A 90 -16.07 4.39 27.21
CA PRO A 90 -16.18 3.97 28.61
C PRO A 90 -16.44 2.44 28.70
N PRO A 91 -16.07 1.79 29.82
CA PRO A 91 -16.28 0.36 29.99
C PRO A 91 -17.77 0.07 30.19
N MET A 92 -18.29 -0.98 29.54
CA MET A 92 -19.65 -1.45 29.75
C MET A 92 -19.73 -2.33 31.02
N GLN A 93 -20.75 -2.09 31.83
CA GLN A 93 -21.14 -2.91 32.99
C GLN A 93 -21.77 -4.24 32.55
#